data_AF-A0A2G9YCX7-F1
#
_entry.id   AF-A0A2G9YCX7-F1
#
_cell.length_a   1.000
_cell.length_b   1.000
_cell.length_c   1.000
_cell.angle_alpha   90.00
_cell.angle_beta   90.00
_cell.angle_gamma   90.00
#
_symmetry.space_group_name_H-M   'P 1'
#
loop_
_entity.id
_entity.type
_entity.pdbx_description
1 polymer ?
#
loop_
_entity_poly.entity_id
_entity_poly.type
_entity_poly.pdbx_seq_one_letter_code
_entity_poly.pdbx_strand_id
1 'polypeptide(L)'
;MTVTAKNYWNLEAIKKFCGDDIYFSCEHIAKIGIANENPEIYGGKERLKEYRKVIKKTREIMDPMVMTKTGCGKDTCCFYYYGFAVGYEGEVMLDTHALETKGIIGNVKENSIENLVEKSKKIKDGYYHDGGHYCIIRDPEYQKFISFLRGGRTKKIGKTRC
;
A
#
# COMPACT_ATOMS: atom_id res chain seq x y z
N MET A 1 5.37 4.03 -12.05
CA MET A 1 6.57 3.22 -12.32
C MET A 1 7.12 2.63 -11.02
N THR A 2 7.43 1.34 -11.01
CA THR A 2 8.09 0.69 -9.85
C THR A 2 9.60 0.80 -9.96
N VAL A 3 10.23 1.34 -8.91
CA VAL A 3 11.67 1.59 -8.86
C VAL A 3 12.37 0.49 -8.06
N THR A 4 13.46 -0.01 -8.61
CA THR A 4 14.30 -1.08 -8.05
C THR A 4 15.77 -0.71 -8.15
N ALA A 5 16.63 -1.53 -7.54
CA ALA A 5 18.07 -1.38 -7.69
C ALA A 5 18.56 -1.62 -9.14
N LYS A 6 17.72 -2.10 -10.07
CA LYS A 6 18.07 -2.34 -11.47
C LYS A 6 17.71 -1.18 -12.42
N ASN A 7 17.00 -0.15 -11.95
CA ASN A 7 16.50 0.91 -12.83
C ASN A 7 16.50 2.33 -12.24
N TYR A 8 16.82 2.53 -10.96
CA TYR A 8 16.71 3.85 -10.33
C TYR A 8 17.58 4.94 -10.98
N TRP A 9 18.72 4.57 -11.57
CA TRP A 9 19.60 5.51 -12.26
C TRP A 9 19.00 6.06 -13.57
N ASN A 10 18.01 5.39 -14.15
CA ASN A 10 17.34 5.83 -15.37
C ASN A 10 16.15 6.77 -15.10
N LEU A 11 15.78 7.03 -13.84
CA LEU A 11 14.54 7.73 -13.51
C LEU A 11 14.42 9.11 -14.13
N GLU A 12 15.49 9.90 -14.17
CA GLU A 12 15.47 11.23 -14.78
C GLU A 12 15.28 11.16 -16.30
N ALA A 13 15.99 10.24 -16.95
CA ALA A 13 15.85 10.02 -18.39
C ALA A 13 14.43 9.56 -18.75
N ILE A 14 13.83 8.71 -17.91
CA ILE A 14 12.45 8.24 -18.10
C ILE A 14 11.45 9.39 -17.86
N LYS A 15 11.58 10.17 -16.78
CA LYS A 15 10.71 11.34 -16.54
C LYS A 15 10.79 12.32 -17.70
N LYS A 16 12.01 12.62 -18.17
CA LYS A 16 12.24 13.48 -19.33
C LYS A 16 11.61 12.92 -20.61
N PHE A 17 11.71 11.60 -20.83
CA PHE A 17 11.08 10.93 -21.96
C PHE A 17 9.55 11.02 -21.92
N CYS A 18 8.94 10.92 -20.73
CA CYS A 18 7.49 11.09 -20.57
C CYS A 18 7.02 12.50 -20.90
N GLY A 19 7.88 13.52 -20.79
CA GLY A 19 7.51 14.92 -20.96
C GLY A 19 6.51 15.39 -19.91
N ASP A 20 5.92 16.55 -20.13
CA ASP A 20 4.97 17.17 -19.19
C ASP A 20 3.52 16.75 -19.43
N ASP A 21 3.23 16.15 -20.59
CA ASP A 21 1.88 15.72 -20.99
C ASP A 21 1.43 14.40 -20.34
N ILE A 22 2.34 13.70 -19.66
CA ILE A 22 2.10 12.41 -19.01
C ILE A 22 2.33 12.54 -17.51
N TYR A 23 1.31 12.21 -16.71
CA TYR A 23 1.47 12.12 -15.26
C TYR A 23 2.46 11.01 -14.88
N PHE A 24 3.61 11.41 -14.33
CA PHE A 24 4.69 10.51 -13.94
C PHE A 24 4.70 10.27 -12.42
N SER A 25 4.13 9.15 -11.99
CA SER A 25 4.27 8.67 -10.61
C SER A 25 5.26 7.53 -10.53
N CYS A 26 6.16 7.55 -9.54
CA CYS A 26 7.07 6.45 -9.27
C CYS A 26 7.16 6.15 -7.77
N GLU A 27 7.39 4.87 -7.43
CA GLU A 27 7.60 4.48 -6.03
C GLU A 27 8.55 3.29 -5.94
N HIS A 28 9.30 3.18 -4.84
CA HIS A 28 10.16 2.02 -4.60
C HIS A 28 9.34 0.74 -4.40
N ILE A 29 9.84 -0.40 -4.89
CA ILE A 29 9.11 -1.68 -4.84
C ILE A 29 8.77 -2.10 -3.40
N ALA A 30 7.53 -2.53 -3.16
CA ALA A 30 7.12 -3.09 -1.87
C ALA A 30 7.68 -4.51 -1.68
N LYS A 31 8.05 -4.85 -0.44
CA LYS A 31 8.66 -6.15 -0.10
C LYS A 31 7.60 -7.23 0.17
N ILE A 32 6.81 -7.55 -0.84
CA ILE A 32 5.66 -8.46 -0.74
C ILE A 32 5.52 -9.34 -1.98
N GLY A 33 4.89 -10.51 -1.83
CA GLY A 33 4.68 -11.47 -2.93
C GLY A 33 5.99 -11.90 -3.60
N ILE A 34 5.96 -12.07 -4.93
CA ILE A 34 7.12 -12.49 -5.75
C ILE A 34 8.33 -11.56 -5.56
N ALA A 35 8.10 -10.26 -5.30
CA ALA A 35 9.18 -9.32 -5.05
C ALA A 35 9.99 -9.68 -3.78
N ASN A 36 9.41 -10.39 -2.82
CA ASN A 36 10.12 -10.86 -1.64
C ASN A 36 11.05 -12.05 -1.93
N GLU A 37 10.75 -12.83 -2.97
CA GLU A 37 11.51 -14.02 -3.40
C GLU A 37 12.74 -13.66 -4.26
N ASN A 38 12.81 -12.41 -4.76
CA ASN A 38 13.84 -11.94 -5.68
C ASN A 38 14.70 -10.84 -5.01
N PRO A 39 15.62 -11.19 -4.10
CA PRO A 39 16.34 -10.22 -3.28
C PRO A 39 17.27 -9.28 -4.08
N GLU A 40 17.66 -9.66 -5.29
CA GLU A 40 18.55 -8.89 -6.14
C GLU A 40 17.91 -7.58 -6.64
N ILE A 41 16.58 -7.48 -6.67
CA ILE A 41 15.86 -6.24 -7.03
C ILE A 41 16.06 -5.13 -5.98
N TYR A 42 16.59 -5.47 -4.80
CA TYR A 42 16.93 -4.54 -3.73
C TYR A 42 18.44 -4.24 -3.64
N GLY A 43 19.28 -4.77 -4.55
CA GLY A 43 20.71 -4.40 -4.66
C GLY A 43 21.74 -5.45 -4.25
N GLY A 44 21.42 -6.75 -4.39
CA GLY A 44 22.39 -7.83 -4.20
C GLY A 44 22.97 -7.93 -2.78
N LYS A 45 24.25 -8.32 -2.64
CA LYS A 45 24.92 -8.52 -1.34
C LYS A 45 24.91 -7.27 -0.43
N GLU A 46 24.84 -6.07 -1.01
CA GLU A 46 24.80 -4.78 -0.31
C GLU A 46 23.37 -4.21 -0.19
N ARG A 47 22.40 -5.10 0.14
CA ARG A 47 20.94 -4.88 0.09
C ARG A 47 20.43 -3.58 0.74
N LEU A 48 21.08 -3.09 1.79
CA LEU A 48 20.60 -1.91 2.52
C LEU A 48 21.06 -0.58 1.89
N LYS A 49 22.33 -0.50 1.49
CA LYS A 49 22.92 0.75 0.98
C LYS A 49 22.33 1.11 -0.37
N GLU A 50 22.22 0.13 -1.26
CA GLU A 50 21.69 0.35 -2.60
C GLU A 50 20.20 0.68 -2.56
N TYR A 51 19.43 -0.03 -1.74
CA TYR A 51 18.00 0.25 -1.58
C TYR A 51 17.72 1.64 -1.00
N ARG A 52 18.58 2.16 -0.11
CA ARG A 52 18.48 3.55 0.36
C ARG A 52 18.65 4.56 -0.77
N LYS A 53 19.53 4.29 -1.76
CA LYS A 53 19.67 5.14 -2.95
C LYS A 53 18.41 5.11 -3.80
N VAL A 54 17.81 3.92 -3.99
CA VAL A 54 16.52 3.77 -4.68
C VAL A 54 15.46 4.65 -4.04
N ILE A 55 15.24 4.52 -2.72
CA ILE A 55 14.24 5.33 -1.98
C ILE A 55 14.53 6.82 -2.13
N LYS A 56 15.80 7.23 -1.96
CA LYS A 56 16.20 8.62 -2.09
C LYS A 56 15.87 9.15 -3.49
N LYS A 57 16.27 8.43 -4.54
CA LYS A 57 16.08 8.87 -5.93
C LYS A 57 14.61 8.94 -6.32
N THR A 58 13.80 7.99 -5.85
CA THR A 58 12.35 8.04 -5.99
C THR A 58 11.80 9.32 -5.37
N ARG A 59 12.15 9.63 -4.11
CA ARG A 59 11.64 10.84 -3.42
C ARG A 59 12.02 12.17 -4.10
N GLU A 60 13.16 12.21 -4.79
CA GLU A 60 13.61 13.41 -5.51
C GLU A 60 12.79 13.70 -6.78
N ILE A 61 12.23 12.67 -7.42
CA ILE A 61 11.65 12.74 -8.77
C ILE A 61 10.13 12.51 -8.76
N MET A 62 9.67 11.76 -7.76
CA MET A 62 8.27 11.38 -7.59
C MET A 62 7.41 12.62 -7.46
N ASP A 63 6.45 12.74 -8.37
CA ASP A 63 5.28 13.56 -8.11
C ASP A 63 4.39 12.77 -7.13
N PRO A 64 3.86 13.41 -6.07
CA PRO A 64 3.15 12.71 -5.03
C PRO A 64 2.03 11.88 -5.65
N MET A 65 2.01 10.58 -5.28
CA MET A 65 0.85 9.71 -5.46
C MET A 65 -0.41 10.48 -5.02
N VAL A 66 -1.58 10.19 -5.58
CA VAL A 66 -2.81 10.85 -5.12
C VAL A 66 -3.02 10.51 -3.64
N MET A 67 -2.65 11.45 -2.76
CA MET A 67 -2.74 11.36 -1.31
C MET A 67 -4.00 12.05 -0.84
N THR A 68 -4.58 11.54 0.24
CA THR A 68 -5.64 12.21 0.99
C THR A 68 -5.30 12.25 2.47
N LYS A 69 -6.11 12.97 3.23
CA LYS A 69 -6.12 12.93 4.68
C LYS A 69 -7.19 11.96 5.15
N THR A 70 -6.84 11.11 6.10
CA THR A 70 -7.82 10.35 6.88
C THR A 70 -8.68 11.30 7.71
N GLY A 71 -9.78 10.82 8.26
CA GLY A 71 -10.58 11.61 9.19
C GLY A 71 -9.83 12.09 10.45
N CYS A 72 -8.72 11.42 10.83
CA CYS A 72 -7.81 11.88 11.89
C CYS A 72 -6.61 12.71 11.38
N GLY A 73 -6.63 13.18 10.13
CA GLY A 73 -5.62 14.08 9.57
C GLY A 73 -4.30 13.41 9.17
N LYS A 74 -4.23 12.07 9.12
CA LYS A 74 -3.03 11.34 8.67
C LYS A 74 -2.99 11.23 7.16
N ASP A 75 -1.79 11.29 6.59
CA ASP A 75 -1.60 11.08 5.15
C ASP A 75 -1.81 9.62 4.78
N THR A 76 -2.54 9.39 3.69
CA THR A 76 -2.81 8.05 3.16
C THR A 76 -2.96 8.09 1.64
N CYS A 77 -2.67 6.95 1.00
CA CYS A 77 -2.99 6.75 -0.41
C CYS A 77 -4.51 6.81 -0.62
N CYS A 78 -4.98 7.63 -1.57
CA CYS A 78 -6.41 7.75 -1.90
C CYS A 78 -7.06 6.41 -2.24
N PHE A 79 -6.38 5.56 -3.00
CA PHE A 79 -6.89 4.25 -3.36
C PHE A 79 -7.12 3.40 -2.11
N TYR A 80 -6.14 3.34 -1.21
CA TYR A 80 -6.27 2.59 0.03
C TYR A 80 -7.40 3.14 0.90
N TYR A 81 -7.51 4.46 1.05
CA TYR A 81 -8.51 5.03 1.96
C TYR A 81 -9.94 4.88 1.45
N TYR A 82 -10.20 5.26 0.20
CA TYR A 82 -11.55 5.29 -0.37
C TYR A 82 -11.94 4.01 -1.13
N GLY A 83 -10.97 3.28 -1.66
CA GLY A 83 -11.20 2.12 -2.51
C GLY A 83 -10.88 0.79 -1.84
N PHE A 84 -11.22 -0.31 -2.50
CA PHE A 84 -10.71 -1.64 -2.16
C PHE A 84 -10.45 -2.39 -3.47
N ALA A 85 -9.65 -3.45 -3.39
CA ALA A 85 -9.42 -4.31 -4.55
C ALA A 85 -10.37 -5.52 -4.50
N VAL A 86 -10.75 -6.03 -5.67
CA VAL A 86 -11.53 -7.25 -5.83
C VAL A 86 -10.68 -8.26 -6.59
N GLY A 87 -10.47 -9.43 -5.99
CA GLY A 87 -9.75 -10.54 -6.59
C GLY A 87 -10.54 -11.20 -7.71
N TYR A 88 -9.86 -12.06 -8.48
CA TYR A 88 -10.48 -12.82 -9.57
C TYR A 88 -11.68 -13.66 -9.11
N GLU A 89 -11.63 -14.23 -7.90
CA GLU A 89 -12.73 -15.03 -7.34
C GLU A 89 -13.79 -14.19 -6.60
N GLY A 90 -13.63 -12.86 -6.61
CA GLY A 90 -14.52 -11.91 -5.95
C GLY A 90 -14.11 -11.56 -4.52
N GLU A 91 -12.98 -12.03 -4.01
CA GLU A 91 -12.54 -11.70 -2.64
C GLU A 91 -12.14 -10.23 -2.54
N VAL A 92 -12.63 -9.55 -1.52
CA VAL A 92 -12.32 -8.14 -1.29
C VAL A 92 -11.06 -8.00 -0.45
N MET A 93 -10.14 -7.15 -0.90
CA MET A 93 -8.85 -6.86 -0.28
C MET A 93 -8.74 -5.37 0.07
N LEU A 94 -8.00 -5.04 1.13
CA LEU A 94 -7.84 -3.64 1.57
C LEU A 94 -7.04 -2.77 0.58
N ASP A 95 -6.12 -3.40 -0.15
CA ASP A 95 -5.27 -2.80 -1.19
C ASP A 95 -5.05 -3.83 -2.31
N THR A 96 -4.67 -3.39 -3.51
CA THR A 96 -4.34 -4.29 -4.64
C THR A 96 -3.18 -5.23 -4.35
N HIS A 97 -2.24 -4.82 -3.48
CA HIS A 97 -1.07 -5.62 -3.15
C HIS A 97 -1.19 -6.32 -1.79
N ALA A 98 -2.23 -6.04 -1.01
CA ALA A 98 -2.45 -6.63 0.30
C ALA A 98 -3.14 -8.00 0.19
N LEU A 99 -2.51 -8.95 -0.50
CA LEU A 99 -3.08 -10.26 -0.83
C LEU A 99 -3.46 -11.07 0.40
N GLU A 100 -2.78 -10.84 1.53
CA GLU A 100 -3.06 -11.52 2.80
C GLU A 100 -4.40 -11.09 3.42
N THR A 101 -5.01 -10.02 2.91
CA THR A 101 -6.33 -9.52 3.34
C THR A 101 -7.50 -10.20 2.64
N LYS A 102 -7.24 -11.07 1.65
CA LYS A 102 -8.29 -11.86 1.01
C LYS A 102 -9.15 -12.60 2.03
N GLY A 103 -10.46 -12.52 1.85
CA GLY A 103 -11.45 -13.17 2.73
C GLY A 103 -11.66 -12.48 4.08
N ILE A 104 -10.89 -11.45 4.45
CA ILE A 104 -11.09 -10.72 5.71
C ILE A 104 -12.31 -9.79 5.62
N ILE A 105 -12.46 -9.08 4.50
CA ILE A 105 -13.57 -8.13 4.31
C ILE A 105 -14.84 -8.86 3.86
N GLY A 106 -14.68 -9.82 2.94
CA GLY A 106 -15.75 -10.64 2.39
C GLY A 106 -15.55 -10.91 0.90
N ASN A 107 -16.62 -11.36 0.25
CA ASN A 107 -16.67 -11.59 -1.20
C ASN A 107 -17.83 -10.79 -1.82
N VAL A 108 -17.61 -10.20 -3.00
CA VAL A 108 -18.62 -9.42 -3.74
C VAL A 108 -19.80 -10.28 -4.22
N LYS A 109 -19.63 -11.59 -4.33
CA LYS A 109 -20.69 -12.54 -4.70
C LYS A 109 -21.69 -12.78 -3.54
N GLU A 110 -21.30 -12.45 -2.31
CA GLU A 110 -22.04 -12.81 -1.09
C GLU A 110 -22.49 -11.59 -0.27
N ASN A 111 -21.92 -10.41 -0.51
CA ASN A 111 -22.15 -9.21 0.28
C ASN A 111 -22.52 -8.03 -0.63
N SER A 112 -23.35 -7.10 -0.11
CA SER A 112 -23.60 -5.84 -0.81
C SER A 112 -22.36 -4.95 -0.80
N ILE A 113 -22.25 -4.04 -1.77
CA ILE A 113 -21.13 -3.09 -1.85
C ILE A 113 -21.07 -2.22 -0.59
N GLU A 114 -22.22 -1.76 -0.08
CA GLU A 114 -22.30 -0.91 1.11
C GLU A 114 -21.71 -1.62 2.33
N ASN A 115 -22.02 -2.92 2.51
CA ASN A 115 -21.47 -3.73 3.60
C ASN A 115 -19.95 -3.86 3.49
N LEU A 116 -19.44 -4.10 2.28
CA LEU A 116 -18.01 -4.25 2.01
C LEU A 116 -17.26 -2.94 2.23
N VAL A 117 -17.82 -1.81 1.76
CA VAL A 117 -17.29 -0.46 2.00
C VAL A 117 -17.23 -0.19 3.50
N GLU A 118 -18.30 -0.44 4.25
CA GLU A 118 -18.35 -0.19 5.69
C GLU A 118 -17.32 -1.00 6.46
N LYS A 119 -17.21 -2.31 6.17
CA LYS A 119 -16.20 -3.20 6.78
C LYS A 119 -14.78 -2.72 6.45
N SER A 120 -14.52 -2.42 5.18
CA SER A 120 -13.22 -1.91 4.71
C SER A 120 -12.84 -0.62 5.42
N LYS A 121 -13.77 0.34 5.52
CA LYS A 121 -13.56 1.61 6.21
C LYS A 121 -13.26 1.42 7.69
N LYS A 122 -14.03 0.60 8.41
CA LYS A 122 -13.78 0.32 9.84
C LYS A 122 -12.37 -0.22 10.09
N ILE A 123 -11.89 -1.11 9.23
CA ILE A 123 -10.55 -1.68 9.35
C ILE A 123 -9.47 -0.60 9.12
N LYS A 124 -9.64 0.23 8.09
CA LYS A 124 -8.68 1.28 7.73
C LYS A 124 -8.64 2.42 8.75
N ASP A 125 -9.79 2.85 9.24
CA ASP A 125 -9.87 3.87 10.29
C ASP A 125 -9.18 3.36 11.57
N GLY A 126 -9.37 2.08 11.93
CA GLY A 126 -8.67 1.44 13.04
C GLY A 126 -7.14 1.38 12.83
N TYR A 127 -6.70 0.99 11.64
CA TYR A 127 -5.27 0.96 11.27
C TYR A 127 -4.62 2.35 11.40
N TYR A 128 -5.29 3.38 10.89
CA TYR A 128 -4.76 4.74 10.98
C TYR A 128 -4.85 5.33 12.38
N HIS A 129 -5.85 4.99 13.19
CA HIS A 129 -5.90 5.43 14.58
C HIS A 129 -4.61 5.07 15.33
N ASP A 130 -4.11 3.85 15.13
CA ASP A 130 -2.95 3.29 15.84
C ASP A 130 -1.58 3.70 15.29
N GLY A 131 -1.50 4.63 14.33
CA GLY A 131 -0.22 5.10 13.78
C GLY A 131 0.19 4.49 12.45
N GLY A 132 -0.75 3.86 11.73
CA GLY A 132 -0.47 3.20 10.45
C GLY A 132 0.28 4.07 9.43
N HIS A 133 1.19 3.42 8.72
CA HIS A 133 1.92 3.97 7.58
C HIS A 133 0.97 4.36 6.41
N TYR A 134 1.33 5.39 5.62
CA TYR A 134 0.49 5.86 4.52
C TYR A 134 0.24 4.80 3.42
N CYS A 135 1.13 3.81 3.33
CA CYS A 135 1.03 2.65 2.47
C CYS A 135 1.11 1.38 3.33
N ILE A 136 0.00 0.69 3.48
CA ILE A 136 -0.15 -0.44 4.42
C ILE A 136 0.88 -1.56 4.21
N ILE A 137 1.15 -1.95 2.97
CA ILE A 137 2.08 -3.05 2.65
C ILE A 137 3.56 -2.68 2.89
N ARG A 138 3.84 -1.39 3.10
CA ARG A 138 5.18 -0.87 3.44
C ARG A 138 5.33 -0.60 4.93
N ASP A 139 4.27 -0.79 5.70
CA ASP A 139 4.31 -0.67 7.15
C ASP A 139 5.17 -1.80 7.74
N PRO A 140 6.18 -1.51 8.58
CA PRO A 140 6.92 -2.52 9.32
C PRO A 140 6.03 -3.46 10.16
N GLU A 141 4.86 -2.97 10.59
CA GLU A 141 3.91 -3.68 11.43
C GLU A 141 2.81 -4.40 10.63
N TYR A 142 2.88 -4.39 9.29
CA TYR A 142 1.86 -4.96 8.41
C TYR A 142 1.51 -6.41 8.76
N GLN A 143 2.51 -7.28 8.97
CA GLN A 143 2.26 -8.69 9.27
C GLN A 143 1.59 -8.89 10.65
N LYS A 144 1.91 -8.04 11.63
CA LYS A 144 1.23 -8.06 12.93
C LYS A 144 -0.23 -7.61 12.79
N PHE A 145 -0.48 -6.59 11.97
CA PHE A 145 -1.82 -6.13 11.64
C PHE A 145 -2.67 -7.22 10.96
N ILE A 146 -2.12 -7.92 9.97
CA ILE A 146 -2.81 -9.06 9.33
C ILE A 146 -3.14 -10.16 10.34
N SER A 147 -2.20 -10.49 11.22
CA SER A 147 -2.38 -11.52 12.25
C SER A 147 -3.48 -11.14 13.23
N PHE A 148 -3.55 -9.86 13.61
CA PHE A 148 -4.62 -9.31 14.45
C PHE A 148 -5.99 -9.44 13.79
N LEU A 149 -6.11 -9.09 12.50
CA LEU A 149 -7.38 -9.21 11.76
C LEU A 149 -7.88 -10.65 11.66
N ARG A 150 -6.98 -11.61 11.41
CA ARG A 150 -7.32 -13.04 11.30
C ARG A 150 -7.65 -13.69 12.63
N GLY A 151 -7.10 -13.18 13.73
CA GLY A 151 -7.36 -13.68 15.09
C GLY A 151 -8.76 -13.38 15.64
N GLY A 152 -9.67 -12.83 14.84
CA GLY A 152 -11.07 -12.54 15.22
C GLY A 152 -11.23 -11.44 16.27
N ARG A 153 -10.15 -10.75 16.66
CA ARG A 153 -10.20 -9.65 17.62
C ARG A 153 -10.45 -8.35 16.88
N THR A 154 -11.71 -8.00 16.64
CA THR A 154 -12.04 -6.58 16.59
C THR A 154 -11.86 -6.05 18.00
N LYS A 155 -10.76 -5.32 18.29
CA LYS A 155 -10.77 -4.40 19.44
C LYS A 155 -12.10 -3.63 19.34
N LYS A 156 -12.79 -3.41 20.47
CA LYS A 156 -13.82 -2.38 20.53
C LYS A 156 -13.17 -1.10 20.03
N ILE A 157 -13.35 -0.78 18.76
CA ILE A 157 -12.92 0.48 18.18
C ILE A 157 -13.75 1.49 18.97
N GLY A 158 -13.08 2.26 19.83
CA GLY A 158 -13.72 3.32 20.58
C GLY A 158 -14.56 4.16 19.63
N LYS A 159 -15.71 4.66 20.09
CA LYS A 159 -16.67 5.47 19.32
C LYS A 159 -16.12 6.84 18.90
N THR A 160 -14.88 6.92 18.48
CA THR A 160 -14.29 8.06 17.83
C THR A 160 -13.96 7.63 16.41
N ARG A 161 -14.97 7.75 15.55
CA ARG A 161 -14.75 7.73 14.10
C ARG A 161 -13.65 8.76 13.80
N CYS A 162 -12.64 8.33 13.05
CA CYS A 162 -11.94 9.26 12.17
C CYS A 162 -12.99 9.81 11.19
#